data_AF-A0A2X3GY48-F1
#
_entry.id   AF-A0A2X3GY48-F1
#
_cell.length_a   1.000
_cell.length_b   1.000
_cell.length_c   1.000
_cell.angle_alpha   90.00
_cell.angle_beta   90.00
_cell.angle_gamma   90.00
#
_symmetry.space_group_name_H-M   'P 1'
#
loop_
_entity.id
_entity.type
_entity.pdbx_description
1 polymer ?
#
loop_
_entity_poly.entity_id
_entity_poly.type
_entity_poly.pdbx_seq_one_letter_code
_entity_poly.pdbx_strand_id
1 'polypeptide(L)' 'MCGSLPVGCISLQKAETVDGRWYPEFFRINFSRCIFCGLCEEACPTTAIQLTPDFELGEYKRQDLVYEKRIC' A
#
# COMPACT_ATOMS: atom_id res chain seq x y z
N MET A 1 -7.05 3.13 -11.18
CA MET A 1 -6.93 1.94 -10.33
C MET A 1 -5.65 1.22 -10.72
N CYS A 2 -4.66 1.11 -9.81
CA CYS A 2 -3.41 0.39 -10.08
C CYS A 2 -3.71 -1.11 -10.07
N GLY A 3 -4.10 -1.64 -11.24
CA GLY A 3 -4.70 -2.97 -11.41
C GLY A 3 -3.71 -4.12 -11.62
N SER A 4 -2.47 -4.02 -11.13
CA SER A 4 -1.45 -5.06 -11.33
C SER A 4 -1.41 -6.13 -10.21
N LEU A 5 -2.16 -5.95 -9.12
CA LEU A 5 -2.12 -6.85 -7.98
C LEU A 5 -3.23 -7.90 -8.04
N PRO A 6 -2.90 -9.21 -7.98
CA PRO A 6 -3.85 -10.30 -8.19
C PRO A 6 -5.01 -10.33 -7.18
N VAL A 7 -4.82 -9.73 -6.01
CA VAL A 7 -5.78 -9.75 -4.89
C VAL A 7 -6.34 -8.37 -4.52
N GLY A 8 -5.90 -7.31 -5.22
CA GLY A 8 -6.34 -5.93 -4.95
C GLY A 8 -6.12 -5.49 -3.49
N CYS A 9 -4.96 -5.82 -2.90
CA CYS A 9 -4.66 -5.56 -1.48
C CYS A 9 -4.23 -4.12 -1.17
N ILE A 10 -3.94 -3.29 -2.19
CA ILE A 10 -3.48 -1.91 -2.04
C ILE A 10 -4.54 -0.94 -2.57
N SER A 11 -4.78 0.14 -1.85
CA SER A 11 -5.67 1.25 -2.24
C SER A 11 -4.95 2.59 -2.03
N LEU A 12 -5.06 3.50 -3.01
CA LEU A 12 -4.39 4.80 -2.98
C LEU A 12 -5.26 5.85 -3.69
N GLN A 13 -5.26 7.07 -3.15
CA GLN A 13 -5.84 8.25 -3.77
C GLN A 13 -4.74 9.24 -4.16
N LYS A 14 -4.78 9.73 -5.41
CA LYS A 14 -3.89 10.77 -5.93
C LYS A 14 -4.47 12.14 -5.62
N ALA A 15 -3.67 13.03 -5.07
CA ALA A 15 -3.93 14.46 -4.95
C ALA A 15 -2.82 15.27 -5.64
N GLU A 16 -3.10 16.55 -5.90
CA GLU A 16 -2.21 17.46 -6.61
C GLU A 16 -2.02 18.76 -5.81
N THR A 17 -0.79 19.24 -5.75
CA THR A 17 -0.46 20.52 -5.12
C THR A 17 -0.70 21.66 -6.11
N VAL A 18 -0.84 22.89 -5.60
CA VAL A 18 -0.94 24.11 -6.42
C VAL A 18 0.22 24.27 -7.42
N ASP A 19 1.39 23.73 -7.10
CA ASP A 19 2.59 23.74 -7.96
C ASP A 19 2.58 22.64 -9.05
N GLY A 20 1.49 21.87 -9.17
CA GLY A 20 1.35 20.78 -10.15
C GLY A 20 2.09 19.48 -9.81
N ARG A 21 2.64 19.36 -8.59
CA ARG A 21 3.24 18.11 -8.10
C ARG A 21 2.14 17.14 -7.66
N TRP A 22 2.27 15.87 -8.02
CA TRP A 22 1.38 14.83 -7.53
C TRP A 22 1.88 14.25 -6.21
N TYR A 23 0.96 13.94 -5.30
CA TYR A 23 1.23 13.22 -4.07
C TYR A 23 0.07 12.25 -3.76
N PRO A 24 0.33 11.15 -3.04
CA PRO A 24 -0.74 10.30 -2.53
C PRO A 24 -1.40 10.96 -1.31
N GLU A 25 -2.71 11.17 -1.33
CA GLU A 25 -3.47 11.70 -0.18
C GLU A 25 -3.56 10.65 0.94
N PHE A 26 -3.85 9.40 0.56
CA PHE A 26 -3.77 8.25 1.43
C PHE A 26 -3.20 7.05 0.70
N PHE A 27 -2.58 6.18 1.50
CA PHE A 27 -2.09 4.89 1.08
C PHE A 27 -2.53 3.83 2.09
N ARG A 28 -3.23 2.80 1.60
CA ARG A 28 -3.80 1.74 2.42
C ARG A 28 -3.42 0.36 1.91
N ILE A 29 -2.93 -0.49 2.80
CA ILE A 29 -2.61 -1.89 2.54
C ILE A 29 -3.47 -2.78 3.44
N ASN A 30 -4.08 -3.80 2.85
CA ASN A 30 -4.81 -4.81 3.58
C ASN A 30 -3.98 -6.11 3.67
N PHE A 31 -3.31 -6.31 4.81
CA PHE A 31 -2.49 -7.51 5.05
C PHE A 31 -3.34 -8.78 5.16
N SER A 32 -4.60 -8.67 5.59
CA SER A 32 -5.52 -9.83 5.62
C SER A 32 -5.90 -10.39 4.25
N ARG A 33 -5.58 -9.67 3.17
CA ARG A 33 -5.77 -10.08 1.77
C ARG A 33 -4.46 -10.22 1.01
N CYS A 34 -3.35 -9.79 1.59
CA CYS A 34 -2.04 -9.85 0.94
C CYS A 34 -1.54 -11.29 0.90
N ILE A 35 -0.97 -11.70 -0.23
CA ILE A 35 -0.36 -13.03 -0.41
C ILE A 35 1.17 -12.96 -0.42
N PHE A 36 1.74 -11.80 -0.08
CA PHE A 36 3.19 -11.57 0.01
C PHE A 36 3.97 -11.94 -1.27
N CYS A 37 3.38 -11.68 -2.45
CA CYS A 37 3.95 -12.04 -3.75
C CYS A 37 5.09 -11.14 -4.26
N GLY A 38 5.44 -10.05 -3.57
CA GLY A 38 6.49 -9.11 -4.00
C GLY A 38 6.14 -8.18 -5.18
N LEU A 39 5.06 -8.45 -5.94
CA LEU A 39 4.66 -7.63 -7.11
C LEU A 39 4.54 -6.12 -6.85
N CYS A 40 4.16 -5.70 -5.65
CA CYS A 40 4.05 -4.29 -5.32
C CYS A 40 5.41 -3.57 -5.25
N GLU A 41 6.46 -4.27 -4.85
CA GLU A 41 7.83 -3.75 -4.79
C GLU A 41 8.39 -3.56 -6.21
N GLU A 42 8.22 -4.57 -7.07
CA GLU A 42 8.66 -4.51 -8.47
C GLU A 42 7.87 -3.48 -9.30
N ALA A 43 6.57 -3.33 -9.03
CA ALA A 43 5.72 -2.39 -9.75
C ALA A 43 5.98 -0.93 -9.38
N CYS A 44 6.69 -0.64 -8.29
CA CYS A 44 6.89 0.73 -7.82
C CYS A 44 8.15 1.35 -8.45
N PRO A 45 8.02 2.34 -9.36
CA PRO A 45 9.17 2.92 -10.05
C PRO A 45 10.06 3.78 -9.14
N THR A 46 9.53 4.24 -8.01
CA THR A 46 10.22 5.12 -7.05
C THR A 46 10.64 4.39 -5.78
N THR A 47 10.46 3.06 -5.73
CA THR A 47 10.79 2.24 -4.54
C THR A 47 10.15 2.76 -3.25
N ALA A 48 8.91 3.25 -3.34
CA ALA A 48 8.18 3.79 -2.18
C ALA A 48 7.61 2.70 -1.26
N ILE A 49 7.55 1.46 -1.74
CA ILE A 49 7.11 0.28 -1.00
C ILE A 49 8.16 -0.82 -1.13
N GLN A 50 8.44 -1.49 -0.02
CA GLN A 50 9.40 -2.58 0.08
C GLN A 50 8.79 -3.71 0.91
N LEU A 51 9.02 -4.96 0.50
CA LEU A 51 8.63 -6.11 1.29
C LEU A 51 9.78 -6.45 2.26
N THR A 52 9.52 -6.31 3.56
CA THR A 52 10.49 -6.69 4.59
C THR A 52 10.32 -8.16 4.97
N PRO A 53 11.36 -8.81 5.54
CA PRO A 53 11.28 -10.19 6.03
C PRO A 53 10.50 -10.34 7.34
N ASP A 54 9.74 -9.31 7.75
CA ASP A 54 8.95 -9.33 8.98
C ASP A 54 7.75 -10.26 8.82
N PHE A 55 7.71 -11.32 9.64
CA PHE A 55 6.66 -12.34 9.59
C PHE A 55 5.72 -12.29 10.80
N GLU A 56 6.09 -11.56 11.86
CA GLU A 56 5.32 -11.44 13.11
C GLU A 56 4.22 -10.35 13.03
N LEU A 57 3.39 -10.39 11.98
CA LEU A 57 2.33 -9.41 11.72
C LEU A 57 0.94 -9.85 12.23
N GLY A 58 0.92 -10.79 13.18
CA GLY A 58 -0.32 -11.39 13.69
C GLY A 58 -1.06 -10.46 14.64
N GLU A 59 -2.29 -10.07 14.27
CA GLU A 59 -3.16 -9.22 15.08
C GLU A 59 -4.43 -9.96 15.51
N TYR A 60 -5.00 -9.57 16.65
CA TYR A 60 -6.22 -10.18 17.19
C TYR A 60 -7.49 -9.78 16.44
N LYS A 61 -7.51 -8.60 15.82
CA LYS A 61 -8.66 -8.10 15.06
C LYS A 61 -8.31 -7.92 13.61
N ARG A 62 -9.26 -8.25 12.74
CA ARG A 62 -9.09 -8.10 11.28
C ARG A 62 -8.91 -6.65 10.84
N GLN A 63 -9.48 -5.69 11.57
CA GLN A 63 -9.32 -4.27 11.25
C GLN A 63 -7.87 -3.80 11.45
N ASP A 64 -7.14 -4.39 12.39
CA ASP A 64 -5.77 -3.97 12.75
C ASP A 64 -4.76 -4.44 11.68
N LEU A 65 -5.11 -5.47 10.89
CA LEU A 65 -4.37 -5.90 9.70
C LEU A 65 -4.52 -4.97 8.49
N VAL A 66 -5.26 -3.87 8.64
CA VAL A 66 -5.42 -2.86 7.61
C VAL A 66 -4.55 -1.66 7.98
N TYR A 67 -3.45 -1.51 7.27
CA TYR A 67 -2.57 -0.37 7.46
C TYR A 67 -3.02 0.80 6.59
N GLU A 68 -3.15 1.99 7.18
CA GLU A 68 -3.46 3.22 6.47
C GLU A 68 -2.47 4.30 6.88
N LYS A 69 -1.85 4.92 5.88
CA LYS A 69 -1.00 6.09 6.04
C LYS A 69 -1.61 7.25 5.28
N ARG A 70 -1.94 8.32 6.00
CA ARG A 70 -2.32 9.61 5.42
C ARG A 70 -1.09 10.48 5.29
N ILE A 71 -0.93 11.11 4.14
CA ILE A 71 0.18 12.02 3.86
C ILE A 71 -0.47 13.39 3.68
N CYS A 72 -0.42 14.18 4.77
CA CYS A 72 -0.79 15.59 4.77
C CYS A 72 0.40 16.44 4.32
#